data_AF-A0A820T2Y8-F1
#
_entry.id   AF-A0A820T2Y8-F1
#
_cell.length_a   1.000
_cell.length_b   1.000
_cell.length_c   1.000
_cell.angle_alpha   90.00
_cell.angle_beta   90.00
_cell.angle_gamma   90.00
#
_symmetry.space_group_name_H-M   'P 1'
#
loop_
_entity.id
_entity.type
_entity.pdbx_description
1 polymer ?
#
loop_
_entity_poly.entity_id
_entity_poly.type
_entity_poly.pdbx_seq_one_letter_code
_entity_poly.pdbx_strand_id
1 'polypeptide(L)'
;IHLGPSYIRTNQSAIRPRKQQEIEVKSEHKDIFSKVQNNLTQYHHVPRKHVIFEEYSDQLLNYFNSCYFTPLPYKDHIEAQEQSQTTASIRNKIKQFKLIIRVTDKSNNFYIGSAIEFEKKVQQYFMDTTAFR
;
A
#
# COMPACT_ATOMS: atom_id res chain seq x y z
N ILE A 1 8.66 -1.51 10.54
CA ILE A 1 8.23 -1.01 9.21
C ILE A 1 7.39 -2.12 8.59
N HIS A 2 6.06 -1.97 8.57
CA HIS A 2 5.18 -2.98 7.96
C HIS A 2 5.14 -2.76 6.44
N LEU A 3 5.77 -3.66 5.69
CA LEU A 3 5.59 -3.79 4.25
C LEU A 3 4.31 -4.61 4.04
N GLY A 4 3.19 -3.90 3.90
CA GLY A 4 1.93 -4.50 3.42
C GLY A 4 2.02 -4.88 1.94
N PRO A 5 1.00 -5.56 1.38
CA PRO A 5 1.03 -6.06 0.01
C PRO A 5 1.39 -4.96 -1.00
N SER A 6 2.42 -5.22 -1.82
CA SER A 6 2.81 -4.42 -2.98
C SER A 6 1.78 -4.60 -4.09
N TYR A 7 0.68 -3.85 -4.01
CA TYR A 7 -0.09 -3.56 -5.20
C TYR A 7 0.71 -2.55 -6.01
N ILE A 8 0.91 -2.83 -7.31
CA ILE A 8 1.40 -1.84 -8.27
C ILE A 8 0.39 -0.69 -8.22
N ARG A 9 0.72 0.38 -7.49
CA ARG A 9 -0.12 1.58 -7.49
C ARG A 9 0.17 2.28 -8.80
N THR A 10 -0.81 2.34 -9.69
CA THR A 10 -0.81 3.27 -10.81
C THR A 10 -0.57 4.68 -10.28
N ASN A 11 0.27 5.46 -10.96
CA ASN A 11 0.46 6.90 -10.75
C ASN A 11 1.35 7.34 -9.55
N GLN A 12 2.42 6.59 -9.22
CA GLN A 12 3.41 7.03 -8.22
C GLN A 12 4.45 8.05 -8.73
N SER A 13 4.47 8.32 -10.03
CA SER A 13 5.51 9.10 -10.72
C SER A 13 5.58 10.56 -10.27
N ALA A 14 4.44 11.16 -9.87
CA ALA A 14 4.34 12.60 -9.65
C ALA A 14 4.85 13.13 -8.29
N ILE A 15 4.79 12.33 -7.21
CA ILE A 15 4.95 12.87 -5.84
C ILE A 15 6.24 12.41 -5.16
N ARG A 16 6.82 11.29 -5.61
CA ARG A 16 7.98 10.69 -4.94
C ARG A 16 9.30 11.12 -5.58
N PRO A 17 10.38 11.28 -4.80
CA PRO A 17 11.70 11.50 -5.36
C PRO A 17 12.10 10.35 -6.28
N ARG A 18 12.67 10.66 -7.45
CA ARG A 18 13.13 9.68 -8.43
C ARG A 18 14.02 8.59 -7.82
N LYS A 19 14.96 8.97 -6.93
CA LYS A 19 15.85 8.03 -6.23
C LYS A 19 15.07 6.99 -5.42
N GLN A 20 13.96 7.37 -4.80
CA GLN A 20 13.11 6.45 -4.06
C GLN A 20 12.38 5.49 -5.01
N GLN A 21 11.86 6.00 -6.13
CA GLN A 21 11.21 5.18 -7.16
C GLN A 21 12.17 4.14 -7.74
N GLU A 22 13.42 4.51 -8.02
CA GLU A 22 14.46 3.59 -8.51
C GLU A 22 14.77 2.46 -7.51
N ILE A 23 14.75 2.75 -6.20
CA ILE A 23 14.92 1.73 -5.15
C ILE A 23 13.72 0.78 -5.12
N GLU A 24 12.51 1.33 -5.20
CA GLU A 24 11.26 0.56 -5.21
C GLU A 24 11.19 -0.36 -6.43
N VAL A 25 11.46 0.15 -7.65
CA VAL A 25 11.51 -0.64 -8.88
C VAL A 25 12.49 -1.80 -8.76
N LYS A 26 13.71 -1.57 -8.24
CA LYS A 26 14.70 -2.64 -8.04
C LYS A 26 14.22 -3.70 -7.04
N SER A 27 13.58 -3.27 -5.95
CA SER A 27 13.09 -4.17 -4.91
C SER A 27 11.92 -5.03 -5.43
N GLU A 28 10.94 -4.41 -6.08
CA GLU A 28 9.76 -5.09 -6.62
C GLU A 28 10.12 -6.01 -7.78
N HIS A 29 11.02 -5.57 -8.67
CA HIS A 29 11.57 -6.40 -9.75
C HIS A 29 12.18 -7.68 -9.20
N LYS A 30 13.10 -7.55 -8.24
CA LYS A 30 13.75 -8.71 -7.63
C LYS A 30 12.75 -9.66 -6.98
N ASP A 31 11.78 -9.12 -6.23
CA ASP A 31 10.79 -9.93 -5.51
C ASP A 31 9.90 -10.71 -6.48
N ILE A 32 9.28 -10.04 -7.45
CA ILE A 32 8.39 -10.67 -8.42
C ILE A 32 9.18 -11.65 -9.31
N PHE A 33 10.33 -11.23 -9.82
CA PHE A 33 11.19 -12.08 -10.64
C PHE A 33 11.55 -13.38 -9.92
N SER A 34 11.98 -13.29 -8.67
CA SER A 34 12.36 -14.45 -7.87
C SER A 34 11.19 -15.40 -7.63
N LYS A 35 9.98 -14.86 -7.37
CA LYS A 35 8.76 -15.65 -7.18
C LYS A 35 8.39 -16.43 -8.43
N VAL A 36 8.39 -15.76 -9.59
CA VAL A 36 8.07 -16.40 -10.88
C VAL A 36 9.13 -17.42 -11.26
N GLN A 37 10.42 -17.07 -11.15
CA GLN A 37 11.52 -17.99 -11.46
C GLN A 37 11.46 -19.25 -10.58
N ASN A 38 11.25 -19.09 -9.27
CA ASN A 38 11.13 -20.23 -8.36
C ASN A 38 9.93 -21.10 -8.70
N ASN A 39 8.76 -20.51 -8.98
CA ASN A 39 7.57 -21.26 -9.35
C ASN A 39 7.78 -22.07 -10.64
N LEU A 40 8.30 -21.44 -11.69
CA LEU A 40 8.55 -22.10 -12.97
C LEU A 40 9.65 -23.17 -12.88
N THR A 41 10.68 -22.95 -12.05
CA THR A 41 11.73 -23.96 -11.83
C THR A 41 11.20 -25.16 -11.04
N GLN A 42 10.40 -24.91 -9.99
CA GLN A 42 9.94 -25.96 -9.07
C GLN A 42 8.80 -26.80 -9.64
N TYR A 43 7.79 -26.15 -10.22
CA TYR A 43 6.54 -26.82 -10.62
C TYR A 43 6.45 -27.09 -12.13
N HIS A 44 7.21 -26.36 -12.94
CA HIS A 44 7.21 -26.49 -14.40
C HIS A 44 8.57 -26.94 -14.96
N HIS A 45 9.53 -27.25 -14.08
CA HIS A 45 10.86 -27.77 -14.41
C HIS A 45 11.64 -26.93 -15.44
N VAL A 46 11.36 -25.63 -15.53
CA VAL A 46 12.10 -24.72 -16.40
C VAL A 46 13.50 -24.49 -15.80
N PRO A 47 14.60 -24.77 -16.52
CA PRO A 47 15.94 -24.53 -15.99
C PRO A 47 16.19 -23.05 -15.69
N ARG A 48 16.80 -22.72 -14.56
CA ARG A 48 17.05 -21.32 -14.15
C ARG A 48 17.84 -20.47 -15.16
N LYS A 49 18.65 -21.11 -16.01
CA LYS A 49 19.44 -20.46 -17.06
C LYS A 49 18.70 -20.37 -18.41
N HIS A 50 17.43 -20.75 -18.45
CA HIS A 50 16.63 -20.67 -19.67
C HIS A 50 16.44 -19.20 -20.07
N VAL A 51 16.60 -18.91 -21.37
CA VAL A 51 16.56 -17.54 -21.94
C VAL A 51 15.26 -16.79 -21.59
N ILE A 52 14.15 -17.53 -21.45
CA ILE A 52 12.85 -16.98 -21.03
C ILE A 52 12.91 -16.15 -19.74
N PHE A 53 13.82 -16.45 -18.81
CA PHE A 53 13.96 -15.66 -17.58
C PHE A 53 14.63 -14.32 -17.83
N GLU A 54 15.58 -14.24 -18.76
CA GLU A 54 16.19 -12.97 -19.15
C GLU A 54 15.16 -12.09 -19.86
N GLU A 55 14.45 -12.65 -20.84
CA GLU A 55 13.35 -11.95 -21.54
C GLU A 55 12.27 -11.46 -20.57
N TYR A 56 11.86 -12.32 -19.63
CA TYR A 56 10.88 -11.94 -18.61
C TYR A 56 11.39 -10.83 -17.69
N SER A 57 12.66 -10.90 -17.27
CA SER A 57 13.28 -9.87 -16.43
C SER A 57 13.24 -8.50 -17.13
N ASP A 58 13.58 -8.45 -18.41
CA ASP A 58 13.60 -7.21 -19.19
C ASP A 58 12.19 -6.66 -19.41
N GLN A 59 11.23 -7.53 -19.76
CA GLN A 59 9.83 -7.14 -19.90
C GLN A 59 9.26 -6.59 -18.59
N LEU A 60 9.56 -7.23 -17.45
CA LEU A 60 9.13 -6.78 -16.13
C LEU A 60 9.74 -5.42 -15.79
N LEU A 61 11.03 -5.21 -16.06
CA LEU A 61 11.70 -3.94 -15.81
C LEU A 61 11.11 -2.82 -16.69
N ASN A 62 10.88 -3.09 -17.97
CA ASN A 62 10.25 -2.15 -18.90
C ASN A 62 8.84 -1.76 -18.44
N TYR A 63 8.05 -2.75 -18.00
CA TYR A 63 6.73 -2.51 -17.43
C TYR A 63 6.80 -1.61 -16.20
N PHE A 64 7.69 -1.89 -15.26
CA PHE A 64 7.86 -1.03 -14.08
C PHE A 64 8.35 0.36 -14.42
N ASN A 65 9.31 0.50 -15.32
CA ASN A 65 9.75 1.82 -15.75
C ASN A 65 8.59 2.63 -16.35
N SER A 66 7.73 1.99 -17.14
CA SER A 66 6.53 2.65 -17.66
C SER A 66 5.56 3.04 -16.53
N CYS A 67 5.35 2.19 -15.52
CA CYS A 67 4.41 2.50 -14.44
C CYS A 67 4.93 3.61 -13.50
N TYR A 68 6.23 3.62 -13.23
CA TYR A 68 6.86 4.52 -12.27
C TYR A 68 7.32 5.85 -12.86
N PHE A 69 7.61 5.90 -14.16
CA PHE A 69 8.20 7.08 -14.80
C PHE A 69 7.35 7.67 -15.93
N THR A 70 6.21 7.05 -16.30
CA THR A 70 5.26 7.73 -17.19
C THR A 70 4.74 9.00 -16.52
N PRO A 71 4.91 10.17 -17.16
CA PRO A 71 4.38 11.41 -16.63
C PRO A 71 2.86 11.35 -16.50
N LEU A 72 2.34 11.87 -15.38
CA LEU A 72 0.90 12.05 -15.25
C LEU A 72 0.44 13.26 -16.07
N PRO A 73 -0.81 13.24 -16.58
CA PRO A 73 -1.48 14.46 -17.00
C PRO A 73 -1.41 15.53 -15.90
N TYR A 74 -1.28 16.80 -16.29
CA TYR A 74 -1.16 17.92 -15.36
C TYR A 74 -2.29 17.98 -14.32
N LYS A 75 -3.52 17.67 -14.74
CA LYS A 75 -4.69 17.61 -13.86
C LYS A 75 -4.53 16.54 -12.77
N ASP A 76 -4.15 15.33 -13.15
CA ASP A 76 -3.95 14.21 -12.23
C ASP A 76 -2.79 14.49 -11.26
N HIS A 77 -1.77 15.23 -11.72
CA HIS A 77 -0.69 15.69 -10.85
C HIS A 77 -1.18 16.62 -9.73
N ILE A 78 -2.04 17.59 -10.05
CA ILE A 78 -2.64 18.49 -9.05
C ILE A 78 -3.48 17.68 -8.06
N GLU A 79 -4.39 16.83 -8.54
CA GLU A 79 -5.26 16.03 -7.68
C GLU A 79 -4.44 15.12 -6.74
N ALA A 80 -3.39 14.48 -7.26
CA ALA A 80 -2.53 13.62 -6.47
C ALA A 80 -1.78 14.43 -5.39
N GLN A 81 -1.33 15.64 -5.70
CA GLN A 81 -0.69 16.54 -4.73
C GLN A 81 -1.66 16.96 -3.62
N GLU A 82 -2.89 17.36 -3.96
CA GLU A 82 -3.93 17.71 -3.00
C GLU A 82 -4.28 16.54 -2.07
N GLN A 83 -4.42 15.33 -2.63
CA GLN A 83 -4.65 14.12 -1.86
C GLN A 83 -3.49 13.80 -0.91
N SER A 84 -2.25 13.99 -1.37
CA SER A 84 -1.05 13.79 -0.55
C SER A 84 -1.01 14.76 0.64
N GLN A 85 -1.28 16.05 0.39
CA GLN A 85 -1.34 17.08 1.44
C GLN A 85 -2.47 16.80 2.43
N THR A 86 -3.65 16.44 1.93
CA THR A 86 -4.80 16.05 2.77
C THR A 86 -4.47 14.85 3.64
N THR A 87 -3.87 13.82 3.06
CA THR A 87 -3.45 12.61 3.79
C THR A 87 -2.40 12.94 4.86
N ALA A 88 -1.41 13.79 4.55
CA ALA A 88 -0.41 14.23 5.51
C ALA A 88 -1.04 15.01 6.68
N SER A 89 -1.97 15.92 6.39
CA SER A 89 -2.73 16.68 7.38
C SER A 89 -3.54 15.76 8.30
N ILE A 90 -4.26 14.79 7.73
CA ILE A 90 -5.01 13.78 8.49
C ILE A 90 -4.08 12.99 9.41
N ARG A 91 -2.95 12.49 8.90
CA ARG A 91 -1.95 11.76 9.72
C ARG A 91 -1.41 12.61 10.86
N ASN A 92 -1.14 13.89 10.62
CA ASN A 92 -0.65 14.80 11.65
C ASN A 92 -1.69 15.03 12.74
N LYS A 93 -2.96 15.25 12.36
CA LYS A 93 -4.08 15.37 13.32
C LYS A 93 -4.23 14.10 14.16
N ILE A 94 -4.22 12.93 13.54
CA ILE A 94 -4.31 11.64 14.24
C ILE A 94 -3.20 11.52 15.28
N LYS A 95 -1.96 11.84 14.93
CA LYS A 95 -0.82 11.80 15.86
C LYS A 95 -0.95 12.82 16.97
N GLN A 96 -1.24 14.08 16.64
CA GLN A 96 -1.34 15.18 17.58
C GLN A 96 -2.41 14.92 18.64
N PHE A 97 -3.58 14.45 18.23
CA PHE A 97 -4.72 14.20 19.11
C PHE A 97 -4.80 12.75 19.63
N LYS A 98 -3.79 11.93 19.34
CA LYS A 98 -3.73 10.50 19.73
C LYS A 98 -5.01 9.74 19.36
N LEU A 99 -5.53 10.02 18.16
CA LEU A 99 -6.75 9.40 17.67
C LEU A 99 -6.46 7.98 17.17
N ILE A 100 -7.46 7.13 17.26
CA ILE A 100 -7.47 5.80 16.66
C ILE A 100 -8.47 5.76 15.51
N ILE A 101 -8.16 4.97 14.49
CA ILE A 101 -9.09 4.60 13.43
C ILE A 101 -9.41 3.13 13.63
N ARG A 102 -10.70 2.80 13.81
CA ARG A 102 -11.17 1.40 13.90
C ARG A 102 -12.35 1.18 12.97
N VAL A 103 -12.40 0.00 12.36
CA VAL A 103 -13.57 -0.46 11.59
C VAL A 103 -14.64 -0.87 12.60
N THR A 104 -15.85 -0.35 12.45
CA THR A 104 -16.99 -0.80 13.25
C THR A 104 -17.63 -2.01 12.58
N ASP A 105 -17.87 -3.05 13.39
CA ASP A 105 -18.43 -4.34 13.02
C ASP A 105 -19.81 -4.28 12.35
N LYS A 106 -20.64 -3.29 12.72
CA LYS A 106 -22.05 -3.25 12.31
C LYS A 106 -22.40 -2.35 11.12
N SER A 107 -21.48 -1.52 10.62
CA SER A 107 -21.89 -0.45 9.68
C SER A 107 -20.89 -0.09 8.58
N ASN A 108 -19.80 -0.85 8.40
CA ASN A 108 -18.72 -0.50 7.45
C ASN A 108 -18.20 0.94 7.62
N ASN A 109 -18.46 1.56 8.76
CA ASN A 109 -18.02 2.90 9.08
C ASN A 109 -16.72 2.83 9.86
N PHE A 110 -15.93 3.89 9.75
CA PHE A 110 -14.74 4.07 10.57
C PHE A 110 -15.09 4.90 11.79
N TYR A 111 -14.79 4.37 12.97
CA TYR A 111 -14.68 5.18 14.17
C TYR A 111 -13.36 5.95 14.11
N ILE A 112 -13.44 7.27 14.26
CA ILE A 112 -12.27 8.16 14.43
C ILE A 112 -12.48 8.94 15.72
N GLY A 113 -11.64 8.70 16.71
CA GLY A 113 -11.74 9.36 18.02
C GLY A 113 -10.60 8.95 18.94
N SER A 114 -10.59 9.44 20.18
CA SER A 114 -9.56 9.05 21.14
C SER A 114 -9.77 7.60 21.60
N ALA A 115 -8.67 6.89 21.91
CA ALA A 115 -8.76 5.53 22.46
C ALA A 115 -9.55 5.49 23.77
N ILE A 116 -9.39 6.52 24.61
CA ILE A 116 -10.08 6.65 25.90
C ILE A 116 -11.59 6.81 25.71
N GLU A 117 -12.04 7.67 24.79
CA GLU A 117 -13.47 7.80 24.50
C GLU A 117 -14.05 6.52 23.92
N PHE A 118 -13.28 5.81 23.10
CA PHE A 118 -13.72 4.53 22.57
C PHE A 118 -13.94 3.51 23.70
N GLU A 119 -12.97 3.36 24.61
CA GLU A 119 -13.10 2.46 25.77
C GLU A 119 -14.30 2.83 26.65
N LYS A 120 -14.52 4.13 26.90
CA LYS A 120 -15.70 4.61 27.63
C LYS A 120 -17.01 4.24 26.94
N LYS A 121 -17.10 4.41 25.62
CA LYS A 121 -18.31 4.03 24.85
C LYS A 121 -18.54 2.53 24.86
N VAL A 122 -17.49 1.74 24.80
CA VAL A 122 -17.56 0.28 24.91
C VAL A 122 -18.05 -0.14 26.30
N GLN A 123 -17.49 0.44 27.36
CA GLN A 123 -17.95 0.22 28.74
C GLN A 123 -19.42 0.60 28.93
N GLN A 124 -19.81 1.78 28.43
CA GLN A 124 -21.20 2.24 28.50
C GLN A 124 -22.14 1.28 27.76
N TYR A 125 -21.77 0.85 26.55
CA TYR A 125 -22.55 -0.14 25.81
C TYR A 125 -22.68 -1.47 26.57
N PHE A 126 -21.62 -1.93 27.25
CA PHE A 126 -21.70 -3.12 28.11
C PHE A 126 -22.59 -2.93 29.34
N MET A 127 -22.70 -1.72 29.88
CA MET A 127 -23.63 -1.45 30.98
C MET A 127 -25.08 -1.36 30.49
N ASP A 128 -25.30 -0.75 29.33
CA ASP A 128 -26.62 -0.51 28.77
C ASP A 128 -27.21 -1.75 28.08
N THR A 129 -26.35 -2.66 27.62
CA THR A 129 -26.76 -3.91 26.98
C THR A 129 -26.30 -5.09 27.82
N THR A 130 -27.21 -5.99 28.19
CA THR A 130 -26.89 -7.30 28.79
C THR A 130 -26.21 -8.25 27.78
N ALA A 131 -25.35 -7.74 26.90
CA ALA A 131 -24.80 -8.46 25.76
C ALA A 131 -23.88 -9.64 26.13
N PHE A 132 -23.57 -9.82 27.42
CA PHE A 132 -22.78 -10.95 27.94
C PHE A 132 -23.33 -11.52 29.25
N ARG A 133 -24.64 -11.37 29.52
CA ARG A 133 -25.29 -12.01 30.66
C ARG A 133 -26.03 -13.26 30.24
#